data_AF-A0A3N4L613-F1
#
_entry.id   AF-A0A3N4L613-F1
#
_cell.length_a   1.000
_cell.length_b   1.000
_cell.length_c   1.000
_cell.angle_alpha   90.00
_cell.angle_beta   90.00
_cell.angle_gamma   90.00
#
_symmetry.space_group_name_H-M   'P 1'
#
loop_
_entity.id
_entity.type
_entity.pdbx_description
1 polymer ?
#
loop_
_entity_poly.entity_id
_entity_poly.type
_entity_poly.pdbx_seq_one_letter_code
_entity_poly.pdbx_strand_id
1 'polypeptide(L)'
;MSISLPSQQLTRIENATNRIVNNARTLDAEIETQWAKYKGPRRWALMEKVFEHVQLKGEESSHAAYALKKHLDACTDQDFQEMGKTRQEAEQAFQLLETLTPMATQHTQSEVRKAISRGKLTTAWSVDWEDKLEDIMPPFPAKKFLQVLAKYAEENSDISAATKYFKGRIDLHMHTKKTKKNPHLMLRDIADEAATKKSRQKGKKAAH
;
A
#
# COMPACT_ATOMS: atom_id res chain seq x y z
N MET A 1 23.00 -8.59 -29.84
CA MET A 1 23.41 -9.88 -29.24
C MET A 1 22.85 -9.94 -27.83
N SER A 2 21.90 -10.83 -27.55
CA SER A 2 21.28 -10.95 -26.23
C SER A 2 22.22 -11.67 -25.26
N ILE A 3 22.73 -10.96 -24.26
CA ILE A 3 23.57 -11.54 -23.22
C ILE A 3 22.65 -12.28 -22.24
N SER A 4 22.58 -13.60 -22.38
CA SER A 4 21.83 -14.46 -21.45
C SER A 4 22.51 -14.45 -20.08
N LEU A 5 21.76 -14.10 -19.03
CA LEU A 5 22.26 -14.11 -17.65
C LEU A 5 22.48 -15.56 -17.17
N PRO A 6 23.56 -15.85 -16.44
CA PRO A 6 23.83 -17.21 -15.92
C PRO A 6 22.71 -17.70 -14.99
N SER A 7 22.36 -18.98 -15.10
CA SER A 7 21.28 -19.66 -14.35
C SER A 7 21.22 -19.31 -12.85
N GLN A 8 22.35 -19.31 -12.14
CA GLN A 8 22.39 -18.98 -10.70
C GLN A 8 22.00 -17.52 -10.38
N GLN A 9 22.22 -16.60 -11.31
CA GLN A 9 21.84 -15.19 -11.13
C GLN A 9 20.35 -14.98 -11.41
N LEU A 10 19.79 -15.70 -12.39
CA LEU A 10 18.34 -15.78 -12.61
C LEU A 10 17.64 -16.29 -11.34
N THR A 11 18.15 -17.34 -10.69
CA THR A 11 17.56 -17.87 -9.44
C THR A 11 17.63 -16.89 -8.27
N ARG A 12 18.70 -16.09 -8.15
CA ARG A 12 18.82 -15.05 -7.11
C ARG A 12 17.86 -13.89 -7.35
N ILE A 13 17.71 -13.46 -8.59
CA ILE A 13 16.71 -12.46 -8.99
C ILE A 13 15.32 -13.03 -8.74
N GLU A 14 15.00 -14.26 -9.18
CA GLU A 14 13.75 -14.95 -8.85
C GLU A 14 13.45 -15.03 -7.36
N ASN A 15 14.42 -15.36 -6.51
CA ASN A 15 14.19 -15.46 -5.07
C ASN A 15 13.98 -14.08 -4.41
N ALA A 16 14.73 -13.06 -4.82
CA ALA A 16 14.50 -11.68 -4.38
C ALA A 16 13.13 -11.17 -4.86
N THR A 17 12.77 -11.47 -6.11
CA THR A 17 11.50 -11.05 -6.70
C THR A 17 10.30 -11.83 -6.16
N ASN A 18 10.44 -13.12 -5.85
CA ASN A 18 9.41 -13.89 -5.15
C ASN A 18 9.20 -13.37 -3.73
N ARG A 19 10.22 -12.80 -3.08
CA ARG A 19 10.04 -12.06 -1.82
C ARG A 19 9.30 -10.74 -2.03
N ILE A 20 9.60 -9.99 -3.09
CA ILE A 20 8.85 -8.78 -3.50
C ILE A 20 7.38 -9.17 -3.73
N VAL A 21 7.08 -10.06 -4.67
CA VAL A 21 5.73 -10.50 -5.04
C VAL A 21 4.89 -11.05 -3.87
N ASN A 22 5.52 -11.70 -2.88
CA ASN A 22 4.82 -12.29 -1.74
C ASN A 22 4.65 -11.35 -0.52
N ASN A 23 5.37 -10.21 -0.47
CA ASN A 23 5.28 -9.24 0.62
C ASN A 23 4.99 -7.83 0.08
N ALA A 24 3.71 -7.55 -0.20
CA ALA A 24 3.23 -6.19 -0.48
C ALA A 24 3.59 -5.16 0.62
N ARG A 25 3.93 -5.62 1.83
CA ARG A 25 4.32 -4.81 3.00
C ARG A 25 5.71 -4.17 2.90
N THR A 26 6.61 -4.67 2.04
CA THR A 26 7.96 -4.12 1.87
C THR A 26 8.23 -3.72 0.43
N LEU A 27 7.22 -3.74 -0.45
CA LEU A 27 7.42 -3.64 -1.89
C LEU A 27 8.14 -2.36 -2.30
N ASP A 28 7.77 -1.19 -1.75
CA ASP A 28 8.40 0.08 -2.13
C ASP A 28 9.86 0.15 -1.66
N ALA A 29 10.11 -0.15 -0.39
CA ALA A 29 11.47 -0.15 0.16
C ALA A 29 12.35 -1.19 -0.52
N GLU A 30 11.80 -2.36 -0.84
CA GLU A 30 12.49 -3.44 -1.52
C GLU A 30 12.71 -3.12 -3.01
N ILE A 31 11.71 -2.56 -3.72
CA ILE A 31 11.87 -2.07 -5.10
C ILE A 31 12.95 -1.00 -5.15
N GLU A 32 12.89 0.02 -4.31
CA GLU A 32 13.88 1.10 -4.25
C GLU A 32 15.28 0.56 -3.87
N THR A 33 15.36 -0.37 -2.90
CA THR A 33 16.63 -1.01 -2.50
C THR A 33 17.23 -1.84 -3.64
N GLN A 34 16.42 -2.61 -4.36
CA GLN A 34 16.88 -3.45 -5.47
C GLN A 34 17.19 -2.59 -6.70
N TRP A 35 16.45 -1.52 -6.92
CA TRP A 35 16.70 -0.54 -7.98
C TRP A 35 18.05 0.14 -7.83
N ALA A 36 18.40 0.55 -6.61
CA ALA A 36 19.69 1.14 -6.30
C ALA A 36 20.87 0.17 -6.55
N LYS A 37 20.63 -1.15 -6.41
CA LYS A 37 21.64 -2.20 -6.58
C LYS A 37 21.82 -2.66 -8.02
N TYR A 38 20.75 -2.66 -8.82
CA TYR A 38 20.78 -3.21 -10.17
C TYR A 38 21.00 -2.14 -11.25
N LYS A 39 21.84 -2.49 -12.23
CA LYS A 39 22.16 -1.69 -13.43
C LYS A 39 22.06 -2.55 -14.69
N GLY A 40 21.93 -1.89 -15.83
CA GLY A 40 21.86 -2.53 -17.15
C GLY A 40 20.84 -3.67 -17.20
N PRO A 41 21.15 -4.83 -17.80
CA PRO A 41 20.17 -5.91 -18.03
C PRO A 41 19.48 -6.43 -16.76
N ARG A 42 20.13 -6.32 -15.59
CA ARG A 42 19.51 -6.71 -14.31
C ARG A 42 18.41 -5.75 -13.86
N ARG A 43 18.55 -4.45 -14.17
CA ARG A 43 17.52 -3.44 -13.89
C ARG A 43 16.30 -3.69 -14.77
N TRP A 44 16.52 -4.01 -16.05
CA TRP A 44 15.45 -4.39 -16.96
C TRP A 44 14.67 -5.62 -16.48
N ALA A 45 15.36 -6.68 -16.08
CA ALA A 45 14.70 -7.89 -15.54
C ALA A 45 13.89 -7.62 -14.26
N LEU A 46 14.32 -6.66 -13.43
CA LEU A 46 13.52 -6.23 -12.27
C LEU A 46 12.24 -5.51 -12.72
N MET A 47 12.34 -4.58 -13.68
CA MET A 47 11.19 -3.85 -14.22
C MET A 47 10.14 -4.80 -14.82
N GLU A 48 10.57 -5.79 -15.63
CA GLU A 48 9.68 -6.80 -16.21
C GLU A 48 8.90 -7.56 -15.15
N LYS A 49 9.56 -8.02 -14.09
CA LYS A 49 8.87 -8.75 -13.03
C LYS A 49 7.95 -7.89 -12.18
N VAL A 50 8.32 -6.63 -11.93
CA VAL A 50 7.41 -5.68 -11.26
C VAL A 50 6.18 -5.46 -12.15
N PHE A 51 6.35 -5.35 -13.46
CA PHE A 51 5.25 -5.21 -14.39
C PHE A 51 4.37 -6.47 -14.49
N GLU A 52 4.95 -7.67 -14.49
CA GLU A 52 4.20 -8.93 -14.38
C GLU A 52 3.35 -8.96 -13.10
N HIS A 53 3.90 -8.53 -11.97
CA HIS A 53 3.14 -8.41 -10.73
C HIS A 53 1.97 -7.42 -10.88
N VAL A 54 2.21 -6.29 -11.53
CA VAL A 54 1.18 -5.29 -11.83
C VAL A 54 0.05 -5.88 -12.66
N GLN A 55 0.38 -6.64 -13.70
CA GLN A 55 -0.59 -7.33 -14.55
C GLN A 55 -1.39 -8.39 -13.77
N LEU A 56 -0.74 -9.16 -12.89
CA LEU A 56 -1.37 -10.24 -12.13
C LEU A 56 -2.30 -9.76 -11.01
N LYS A 57 -1.97 -8.62 -10.37
CA LYS A 57 -2.66 -8.12 -9.18
C LYS A 57 -3.57 -6.92 -9.46
N GLY A 58 -3.45 -6.28 -10.62
CA GLY A 58 -4.28 -5.16 -11.01
C GLY A 58 -4.27 -4.06 -9.94
N GLU A 59 -5.45 -3.56 -9.55
CA GLU A 59 -5.56 -2.42 -8.62
C GLU A 59 -4.83 -2.60 -7.28
N GLU A 60 -4.71 -3.84 -6.77
CA GLU A 60 -3.99 -4.15 -5.52
C GLU A 60 -2.49 -3.81 -5.62
N SER A 61 -1.95 -3.78 -6.84
CA SER A 61 -0.57 -3.44 -7.19
C SER A 61 -0.40 -2.03 -7.77
N SER A 62 -1.40 -1.15 -7.62
CA SER A 62 -1.31 0.25 -8.07
C SER A 62 -0.07 1.00 -7.50
N HIS A 63 0.39 0.62 -6.30
CA HIS A 63 1.63 1.11 -5.71
C HIS A 63 2.89 0.65 -6.49
N ALA A 64 2.98 -0.63 -6.85
CA ALA A 64 4.06 -1.18 -7.66
C ALA A 64 4.12 -0.53 -9.05
N ALA A 65 2.95 -0.26 -9.64
CA ALA A 65 2.83 0.48 -10.89
C ALA A 65 3.35 1.93 -10.75
N TYR A 66 3.03 2.60 -9.63
CA TYR A 66 3.57 3.93 -9.33
C TYR A 66 5.11 3.91 -9.20
N ALA A 67 5.67 2.96 -8.44
CA ALA A 67 7.11 2.85 -8.26
C ALA A 67 7.83 2.58 -9.60
N LEU A 68 7.34 1.63 -10.39
CA LEU A 68 7.89 1.33 -11.72
C LEU A 68 7.83 2.55 -12.64
N LYS A 69 6.69 3.24 -12.70
CA LYS A 69 6.55 4.46 -13.50
C LYS A 69 7.54 5.55 -13.07
N LYS A 70 7.59 5.85 -11.76
CA LYS A 70 8.51 6.85 -11.20
C LYS A 70 9.95 6.58 -11.62
N HIS A 71 10.36 5.32 -11.59
CA HIS A 71 11.71 4.98 -11.98
C HIS A 71 11.94 4.97 -13.49
N LEU A 72 10.97 4.57 -14.30
CA LEU A 72 11.04 4.70 -15.76
C LEU A 72 11.20 6.16 -16.18
N ASP A 73 10.45 7.07 -15.55
CA ASP A 73 10.54 8.52 -15.80
C ASP A 73 11.91 9.10 -15.39
N ALA A 74 12.61 8.46 -14.45
CA ALA A 74 13.91 8.88 -13.96
C ALA A 74 15.10 8.30 -14.73
N CYS A 75 14.89 7.27 -15.57
CA CYS A 75 15.94 6.70 -16.40
C CYS A 75 16.35 7.67 -17.51
N THR A 76 17.66 7.81 -17.69
CA THR A 76 18.25 8.54 -18.82
C THR A 76 18.35 7.65 -20.05
N ASP A 77 18.58 8.24 -21.23
CA ASP A 77 18.85 7.47 -22.45
C ASP A 77 20.09 6.56 -22.29
N GLN A 78 21.07 6.98 -21.48
CA GLN A 78 22.23 6.15 -21.14
C GLN A 78 21.82 4.93 -20.31
N ASP A 79 20.94 5.08 -19.32
CA ASP A 79 20.41 3.94 -18.55
C ASP A 79 19.70 2.95 -19.48
N PHE A 80 18.91 3.43 -20.44
CA PHE A 80 18.24 2.59 -21.44
C PHE A 80 19.24 1.86 -22.32
N GLN A 81 20.28 2.55 -22.80
CA GLN A 81 21.37 1.91 -23.56
C GLN A 81 22.09 0.83 -22.76
N GLU A 82 22.39 1.07 -21.47
CA GLU A 82 22.96 0.07 -20.57
C GLU A 82 22.04 -1.15 -20.39
N MET A 83 20.72 -0.95 -20.44
CA MET A 83 19.71 -2.01 -20.44
C MET A 83 19.58 -2.72 -21.80
N GLY A 84 20.23 -2.22 -22.85
CA GLY A 84 20.11 -2.74 -24.21
C GLY A 84 18.74 -2.44 -24.82
N LYS A 85 18.11 -1.35 -24.40
CA LYS A 85 16.77 -0.91 -24.82
C LYS A 85 16.78 0.54 -25.24
N THR A 86 15.80 0.94 -26.03
CA THR A 86 15.46 2.35 -26.22
C THR A 86 14.36 2.76 -25.25
N ARG A 87 14.21 4.07 -25.02
CA ARG A 87 13.09 4.62 -24.25
C ARG A 87 11.74 4.16 -24.82
N GLN A 88 11.58 4.22 -26.14
CA GLN A 88 10.34 3.82 -26.81
C GLN A 88 10.00 2.34 -26.60
N GLU A 89 11.00 1.45 -26.68
CA GLU A 89 10.82 0.02 -26.38
C GLU A 89 10.40 -0.20 -24.92
N ALA A 90 10.95 0.58 -23.99
CA ALA A 90 10.55 0.53 -22.58
C ALA A 90 9.11 0.98 -22.36
N GLU A 91 8.72 2.11 -22.98
CA GLU A 91 7.36 2.64 -22.90
C GLU A 91 6.32 1.65 -23.44
N GLN A 92 6.65 0.95 -24.53
CA GLN A 92 5.80 -0.08 -25.12
C GLN A 92 5.77 -1.36 -24.27
N ALA A 93 6.93 -1.87 -23.84
CA ALA A 93 7.03 -3.10 -23.07
C ALA A 93 6.25 -3.04 -21.75
N PHE A 94 6.23 -1.87 -21.11
CA PHE A 94 5.52 -1.66 -19.84
C PHE A 94 4.16 -0.99 -20.01
N GLN A 95 3.66 -0.88 -21.25
CA GLN A 95 2.35 -0.29 -21.55
C GLN A 95 2.14 1.03 -20.80
N LEU A 96 3.12 1.94 -20.91
CA LEU A 96 3.26 3.08 -20.00
C LEU A 96 1.98 3.92 -19.94
N LEU A 97 1.36 4.17 -21.08
CA LEU A 97 0.15 5.01 -21.20
C LEU A 97 -1.13 4.25 -20.84
N GLU A 98 -1.23 2.97 -21.21
CA GLU A 98 -2.47 2.19 -21.10
C GLU A 98 -2.66 1.56 -19.71
N THR A 99 -1.57 1.16 -19.05
CA THR A 99 -1.61 0.39 -17.81
C THR A 99 -0.93 1.13 -16.66
N LEU A 100 0.36 1.48 -16.81
CA LEU A 100 1.12 2.04 -15.69
C LEU A 100 0.64 3.44 -15.27
N THR A 101 0.39 4.34 -16.22
CA THR A 101 -0.01 5.71 -15.92
C THR A 101 -1.37 5.79 -15.21
N PRO A 102 -2.43 5.10 -15.67
CA PRO A 102 -3.70 5.07 -14.94
C PRO A 102 -3.56 4.51 -13.52
N MET A 103 -2.82 3.42 -13.34
CA MET A 103 -2.63 2.80 -12.02
C MET A 103 -1.80 3.66 -11.07
N ALA A 104 -0.73 4.28 -11.56
CA ALA A 104 0.08 5.24 -10.80
C ALA A 104 -0.74 6.48 -10.38
N THR A 105 -1.65 6.92 -11.25
CA THR A 105 -2.59 8.01 -10.96
C THR A 105 -3.57 7.61 -9.87
N GLN A 106 -4.15 6.40 -9.96
CA GLN A 106 -5.05 5.86 -8.94
C GLN A 106 -4.37 5.75 -7.57
N HIS A 107 -3.11 5.31 -7.54
CA HIS A 107 -2.29 5.26 -6.33
C HIS A 107 -2.10 6.67 -5.73
N THR A 108 -1.62 7.62 -6.54
CA THR A 108 -1.42 9.02 -6.11
C THR A 108 -2.71 9.61 -5.51
N GLN A 109 -3.85 9.44 -6.19
CA GLN A 109 -5.14 9.90 -5.66
C GLN A 109 -5.54 9.16 -4.38
N SER A 110 -5.18 7.89 -4.22
CA SER A 110 -5.39 7.13 -2.99
C SER A 110 -4.61 7.75 -1.83
N GLU A 111 -3.33 8.05 -2.04
CA GLU A 111 -2.46 8.68 -1.04
C GLU A 111 -2.94 10.09 -0.67
N VAL A 112 -3.39 10.91 -1.64
CA VAL A 112 -4.02 12.21 -1.35
C VAL A 112 -5.23 12.04 -0.42
N ARG A 113 -6.08 11.04 -0.68
CA ARG A 113 -7.26 10.77 0.17
C ARG A 113 -6.88 10.22 1.55
N LYS A 114 -5.79 9.45 1.66
CA LYS A 114 -5.22 9.06 2.95
C LYS A 114 -4.71 10.28 3.70
N ALA A 115 -3.96 11.17 3.06
CA ALA A 115 -3.45 12.40 3.65
C ALA A 115 -4.57 13.30 4.18
N ILE A 116 -5.68 13.45 3.44
CA ILE A 116 -6.87 14.16 3.93
C ILE A 116 -7.43 13.50 5.19
N SER A 117 -7.50 12.17 5.23
CA SER A 117 -8.00 11.42 6.39
C SER A 117 -7.06 11.56 7.60
N ARG A 118 -5.74 11.52 7.37
CA ARG A 118 -4.73 11.82 8.38
C ARG A 118 -4.87 13.25 8.91
N GLY A 119 -5.09 14.23 8.04
CA GLY A 119 -5.33 15.62 8.46
C GLY A 119 -6.52 15.75 9.40
N LYS A 120 -7.62 15.04 9.11
CA LYS A 120 -8.78 14.97 10.02
C LYS A 120 -8.45 14.34 11.37
N LEU A 121 -7.67 13.26 11.36
CA LEU A 121 -7.21 12.60 12.59
C LEU A 121 -6.31 13.53 13.42
N THR A 122 -5.40 14.24 12.76
CA THR A 122 -4.55 15.25 13.38
C THR A 122 -5.36 16.39 13.98
N THR A 123 -6.42 16.85 13.31
CA THR A 123 -7.33 17.87 13.89
C THR A 123 -8.08 17.33 15.11
N ALA A 124 -8.52 16.07 15.09
CA ALA A 124 -9.30 15.49 16.18
C ALA A 124 -8.45 15.09 17.41
N TRP A 125 -7.24 14.58 17.19
CA TRP A 125 -6.42 13.92 18.21
C TRP A 125 -4.98 14.47 18.33
N SER A 126 -4.70 15.61 17.69
CA SER A 126 -3.36 16.23 17.62
C SER A 126 -2.38 15.48 16.69
N VAL A 127 -1.23 16.10 16.39
CA VAL A 127 -0.22 15.59 15.44
C VAL A 127 0.41 14.26 15.86
N ASP A 128 0.46 13.98 17.16
CA ASP A 128 1.05 12.79 17.78
C ASP A 128 0.09 11.59 17.86
N TRP A 129 -1.03 11.63 17.15
CA TRP A 129 -2.04 10.58 17.20
C TRP A 129 -1.54 9.24 16.66
N GLU A 130 -0.65 9.23 15.65
CA GLU A 130 -0.07 8.00 15.11
C GLU A 130 0.77 7.29 16.17
N ASP A 131 1.59 8.03 16.94
CA ASP A 131 2.41 7.49 18.03
C ASP A 131 1.54 6.93 19.16
N LYS A 132 0.46 7.63 19.52
CA LYS A 132 -0.49 7.19 20.56
C LYS A 132 -1.25 5.91 20.21
N LEU A 133 -1.36 5.59 18.91
CA LEU A 133 -2.01 4.39 18.42
C LEU A 133 -1.01 3.38 17.84
N GLU A 134 0.29 3.63 17.87
CA GLU A 134 1.33 2.86 17.17
C GLU A 134 1.22 1.35 17.45
N ASP A 135 1.13 0.98 18.72
CA ASP A 135 1.05 -0.40 19.19
C ASP A 135 -0.13 -1.20 18.62
N ILE A 136 -1.19 -0.50 18.19
CA ILE A 136 -2.41 -1.11 17.67
C ILE A 136 -2.65 -0.78 16.21
N MET A 137 -1.92 0.15 15.60
CA MET A 137 -2.12 0.53 14.21
C MET A 137 -1.48 -0.49 13.27
N PRO A 138 -2.13 -0.79 12.13
CA PRO A 138 -1.44 -1.53 11.08
C PRO A 138 -0.34 -0.63 10.49
N PRO A 139 0.85 -1.18 10.18
CA PRO A 139 1.99 -0.39 9.69
C PRO A 139 1.71 0.34 8.37
N PHE A 140 0.77 -0.16 7.56
CA PHE A 140 0.33 0.47 6.31
C PHE A 140 -1.19 0.53 6.28
N PRO A 141 -1.80 1.53 6.92
CA PRO A 141 -3.25 1.62 7.02
C PRO A 141 -3.87 1.88 5.64
N ALA A 142 -4.85 1.04 5.28
CA ALA A 142 -5.58 1.19 4.03
C ALA A 142 -6.39 2.51 4.02
N LYS A 143 -6.67 3.06 2.83
CA LYS A 143 -7.47 4.29 2.69
C LYS A 143 -8.81 4.21 3.44
N LYS A 144 -9.57 3.14 3.22
CA LYS A 144 -10.89 2.95 3.86
C LYS A 144 -10.79 2.87 5.38
N PHE A 145 -9.71 2.29 5.89
CA PHE A 145 -9.42 2.23 7.32
C PHE A 145 -9.25 3.64 7.90
N LEU A 146 -8.37 4.46 7.31
CA LEU A 146 -8.14 5.82 7.77
C LEU A 146 -9.40 6.69 7.67
N GLN A 147 -10.21 6.51 6.63
CA GLN A 147 -11.47 7.24 6.48
C GLN A 147 -12.47 6.93 7.61
N VAL A 148 -12.60 5.65 7.98
CA VAL A 148 -13.50 5.23 9.06
C VAL A 148 -12.94 5.65 10.42
N LEU A 149 -11.62 5.54 10.62
CA LEU A 149 -10.97 6.03 11.84
C LEU A 149 -11.14 7.54 12.00
N ALA A 150 -10.94 8.31 10.94
CA ALA A 150 -11.12 9.77 10.94
C ALA A 150 -12.54 10.15 11.33
N LYS A 151 -13.54 9.45 10.77
CA LYS A 151 -14.94 9.67 11.14
C LYS A 151 -15.20 9.31 12.61
N TYR A 152 -14.61 8.23 13.11
CA TYR A 152 -14.73 7.87 14.52
C TYR A 152 -14.11 8.95 15.43
N ALA A 153 -12.94 9.46 15.06
CA ALA A 153 -12.23 10.50 15.83
C ALA A 153 -13.00 11.82 15.90
N GLU A 154 -13.65 12.23 14.80
CA GLU A 154 -14.53 13.41 14.77
C GLU A 154 -15.65 13.34 15.82
N GLU A 155 -16.12 12.13 16.15
CA GLU A 155 -17.19 11.91 17.13
C GLU A 155 -16.68 11.54 18.54
N ASN A 156 -15.37 11.31 18.70
CA ASN A 156 -14.76 10.84 19.95
C ASN A 156 -13.36 11.49 20.11
N SER A 157 -13.30 12.69 20.67
CA SER A 157 -12.05 13.47 20.81
C SER A 157 -11.06 12.92 21.83
N ASP A 158 -11.50 12.08 22.78
CA ASP A 158 -10.60 11.45 23.74
C ASP A 158 -9.90 10.23 23.12
N ILE A 159 -8.68 10.45 22.63
CA ILE A 159 -7.83 9.41 22.07
C ILE A 159 -7.51 8.31 23.09
N SER A 160 -7.38 8.61 24.39
CA SER A 160 -7.06 7.59 25.40
C SER A 160 -8.21 6.60 25.59
N ALA A 161 -9.45 7.10 25.57
CA ALA A 161 -10.64 6.26 25.58
C ALA A 161 -10.76 5.43 24.30
N ALA A 162 -10.48 6.05 23.13
CA ALA A 162 -10.47 5.37 21.85
C ALA A 162 -9.43 4.22 21.80
N THR A 163 -8.20 4.46 22.26
CA THR A 163 -7.13 3.45 22.32
C THR A 163 -7.54 2.25 23.18
N LYS A 164 -8.07 2.50 24.39
CA LYS A 164 -8.55 1.42 25.28
C LYS A 164 -9.66 0.59 24.62
N TYR A 165 -10.61 1.26 23.97
CA TYR A 165 -11.71 0.62 23.26
C TYR A 165 -11.20 -0.27 22.13
N PHE A 166 -10.34 0.28 21.26
CA PHE A 166 -9.79 -0.45 20.11
C PHE A 166 -8.91 -1.63 20.53
N LYS A 167 -8.13 -1.48 21.60
CA LYS A 167 -7.35 -2.58 22.17
C LYS A 167 -8.26 -3.74 22.61
N GLY A 168 -9.35 -3.47 23.32
CA GLY A 168 -10.32 -4.50 23.70
C GLY A 168 -10.98 -5.20 22.51
N ARG A 169 -11.21 -4.48 21.40
CA ARG A 169 -11.73 -5.05 20.15
C ARG A 169 -10.71 -5.97 19.48
N ILE A 170 -9.45 -5.55 19.43
CA ILE A 170 -8.34 -6.39 18.96
C ILE A 170 -8.24 -7.64 19.82
N ASP A 171 -8.24 -7.52 21.15
CA ASP A 171 -8.17 -8.67 22.07
C ASP A 171 -9.32 -9.66 21.82
N LEU A 172 -10.56 -9.17 21.69
CA LEU A 172 -11.72 -10.01 21.36
C LEU A 172 -11.56 -10.71 20.00
N HIS A 173 -11.06 -10.00 18.99
CA HIS A 173 -10.71 -10.60 17.70
C HIS A 173 -9.64 -11.69 17.85
N MET A 174 -8.59 -11.40 18.64
CA MET A 174 -7.51 -12.33 18.93
C MET A 174 -7.97 -13.54 19.77
N HIS A 175 -9.12 -13.49 20.45
CA HIS A 175 -9.64 -14.64 21.20
C HIS A 175 -10.65 -15.50 20.41
N THR A 176 -11.28 -14.97 19.37
CA THR A 176 -12.26 -15.72 18.55
C THR A 176 -11.56 -16.69 17.58
N LYS A 177 -11.73 -18.00 17.79
CA LYS A 177 -11.07 -19.08 17.02
C LYS A 177 -11.74 -19.26 15.66
N LYS A 178 -11.01 -19.04 14.55
CA LYS A 178 -11.19 -19.74 13.24
C LYS A 178 -10.22 -19.35 12.10
N THR A 179 -9.41 -18.29 12.19
CA THR A 179 -8.49 -17.88 11.11
C THR A 179 -7.19 -17.23 11.62
N LYS A 180 -6.21 -16.99 10.73
CA LYS A 180 -4.99 -16.21 11.04
C LYS A 180 -5.40 -14.89 11.70
N LYS A 181 -4.89 -14.66 12.91
CA LYS A 181 -5.25 -13.52 13.75
C LYS A 181 -4.28 -12.37 13.47
N ASN A 182 -4.81 -11.20 13.13
CA ASN A 182 -4.01 -10.00 12.93
C ASN A 182 -3.98 -9.22 14.25
N PRO A 183 -2.79 -8.99 14.86
CA PRO A 183 -2.68 -8.27 16.12
C PRO A 183 -2.95 -6.76 16.02
N HIS A 184 -3.12 -6.24 14.80
CA HIS A 184 -3.38 -4.82 14.57
C HIS A 184 -4.86 -4.54 14.36
N LEU A 185 -5.22 -3.28 14.59
CA LEU A 185 -6.52 -2.70 14.30
C LEU A 185 -6.85 -2.90 12.82
N MET A 186 -7.98 -3.54 12.57
CA MET A 186 -8.52 -3.77 11.23
C MET A 186 -9.74 -2.89 11.00
N LEU A 187 -10.12 -2.73 9.73
CA LEU A 187 -11.29 -1.92 9.36
C LEU A 187 -12.56 -2.33 10.14
N ARG A 188 -12.78 -3.63 10.35
CA ARG A 188 -13.93 -4.17 11.11
C ARG A 188 -13.94 -3.75 12.58
N ASP A 189 -12.77 -3.54 13.17
CA ASP A 189 -12.65 -3.21 14.59
C ASP A 189 -13.16 -1.79 14.85
N ILE A 190 -13.10 -0.93 13.81
CA ILE A 190 -13.58 0.46 13.80
C ILE A 190 -14.96 0.60 13.16
N ALA A 191 -15.26 -0.16 12.10
CA ALA A 191 -16.48 -0.01 11.31
C ALA A 191 -17.75 -0.44 12.04
N ASP A 192 -17.66 -1.42 12.94
CA ASP A 192 -18.81 -1.91 13.72
C ASP A 192 -19.50 -0.77 14.48
N GLU A 193 -18.75 0.21 15.00
CA GLU A 193 -19.35 1.33 15.75
C GLU A 193 -19.89 2.47 14.86
N ALA A 194 -19.22 2.75 13.73
CA ALA A 194 -19.75 3.68 12.73
C ALA A 194 -21.11 3.20 12.17
N ALA A 195 -21.34 1.88 12.19
CA ALA A 195 -22.61 1.26 11.82
C ALA A 195 -23.64 1.27 12.97
N THR A 196 -23.26 0.95 14.21
CA THR A 196 -24.17 0.95 15.37
C THR A 196 -24.65 2.36 15.76
N LYS A 197 -23.83 3.41 15.61
CA LYS A 197 -24.29 4.81 15.80
C LYS A 197 -25.33 5.22 14.75
N LYS A 198 -25.17 4.81 13.48
CA LYS A 198 -26.17 5.02 12.41
C LYS A 198 -27.50 4.31 12.71
N SER A 199 -27.43 3.11 13.26
CA SER A 199 -28.60 2.33 13.71
C SER A 199 -29.33 3.01 14.87
N ARG A 200 -28.59 3.44 15.92
CA ARG A 200 -29.16 4.15 17.07
C ARG A 200 -29.79 5.50 16.70
N GLN A 201 -29.24 6.24 15.73
CA GLN A 201 -29.85 7.48 15.22
C GLN A 201 -31.12 7.24 14.39
N LYS A 202 -31.19 6.16 13.60
CA LYS A 202 -32.43 5.80 12.87
C LYS A 202 -33.55 5.36 13.81
N GLY A 203 -33.22 4.61 14.87
CA GLY A 203 -34.20 4.20 15.88
C GLY A 203 -34.79 5.39 16.67
N LYS A 204 -34.02 6.46 16.90
CA LYS A 204 -34.52 7.68 17.55
C LYS A 204 -35.37 8.58 16.65
N LYS A 205 -35.25 8.48 15.31
CA LYS A 205 -36.10 9.24 14.37
C LYS A 205 -37.44 8.55 14.06
N ALA A 206 -37.62 7.29 14.44
CA ALA A 206 -38.89 6.57 14.29
C ALA A 206 -39.76 6.60 15.55
N ALA A 207 -39.31 7.27 16.62
CA ALA A 207 -39.98 7.35 17.92
C ALA A 207 -40.42 8.78 18.27
N HIS A 208 -40.61 9.64 17.27
CA HIS A 208 -41.19 10.98 17.43
C HIS A 208 -42.34 11.18 16.46
#